data_AF-I3TGH9-F1
#
_entry.id   AF-I3TGH9-F1
#
_cell.length_a   1.000
_cell.length_b   1.000
_cell.length_c   1.000
_cell.angle_alpha   90.00
_cell.angle_beta   90.00
_cell.angle_gamma   90.00
#
_symmetry.space_group_name_H-M   'P 1'
#
loop_
_entity.id
_entity.type
_entity.pdbx_description
1 polymer ?
#
loop_
_entity_poly.entity_id
_entity_poly.type
_entity_poly.pdbx_seq_one_letter_code
_entity_poly.pdbx_strand_id
1 'polypeptide(L)'
;MTALDLTIDAPLTAARTPRHFLDLDALPTAELRRILDFAHALKARRAAGERPPLLGGRTLAMIFEKPSTRTRVSFEVGMNELGGSALILNPQDSQLGRGETIADTARVLSRYVDAIMIRCHAHETLTELAAHASVPVINGLTRRSHPCQLMADLMTLEEQVGAGQSGRPSHRLGR
;
A
#
# COMPACT_ATOMS: atom_id res chain seq x y z
N MET A 1 -17.67 -3.53 23.32
CA MET A 1 -16.34 -2.89 23.46
C MET A 1 -15.28 -3.98 23.40
N THR A 2 -15.14 -4.60 22.23
CA THR A 2 -14.17 -5.67 21.99
C THR A 2 -13.01 -5.04 21.26
N ALA A 3 -11.86 -5.00 21.93
CA ALA A 3 -10.59 -4.62 21.33
C ALA A 3 -10.35 -5.56 20.13
N LEU A 4 -10.29 -4.99 18.92
CA LEU A 4 -9.63 -5.68 17.83
C LEU A 4 -8.17 -5.82 18.24
N ASP A 5 -7.75 -7.07 18.44
CA ASP A 5 -6.38 -7.43 18.75
C ASP A 5 -5.50 -7.02 17.55
N LEU A 6 -4.91 -5.83 17.64
CA LEU A 6 -4.04 -5.21 16.64
C LEU A 6 -2.59 -5.68 16.84
N THR A 7 -2.40 -6.98 17.02
CA THR A 7 -1.06 -7.55 17.15
C THR A 7 -0.42 -7.62 15.76
N ILE A 8 0.30 -6.56 15.37
CA ILE A 8 1.42 -6.67 14.43
C ILE A 8 2.62 -7.15 15.26
N ASP A 9 2.57 -8.39 15.73
CA ASP A 9 3.70 -8.98 16.43
C ASP A 9 3.80 -10.46 16.06
N ALA A 10 4.30 -10.67 14.85
CA ALA A 10 4.92 -11.92 14.49
C ALA A 10 6.40 -11.60 14.21
N PRO A 11 7.35 -12.15 15.00
CA PRO A 11 8.76 -12.00 14.70
C PRO A 11 9.05 -12.56 13.29
N LEU A 12 9.87 -11.84 12.52
CA LEU A 12 10.40 -12.28 11.22
C LEU A 12 11.44 -13.41 11.43
N THR A 13 11.02 -14.56 11.94
CA THR A 13 11.90 -15.72 12.21
C THR A 13 11.52 -17.00 11.47
N ALA A 14 10.93 -16.86 10.28
CA ALA A 14 10.95 -17.90 9.25
C ALA A 14 10.97 -17.22 7.88
N ALA A 15 11.60 -17.85 6.88
CA ALA A 15 11.57 -17.40 5.49
C ALA A 15 10.13 -17.44 4.95
N ARG A 16 9.30 -16.47 5.35
CA ARG A 16 7.97 -16.26 4.78
C ARG A 16 8.19 -15.64 3.42
N THR A 17 7.67 -16.30 2.39
CA THR A 17 7.50 -15.71 1.08
C THR A 17 6.84 -14.33 1.26
N PRO A 18 7.46 -13.25 0.76
CA PRO A 18 6.90 -11.91 0.91
C PRO A 18 5.51 -11.84 0.28
N ARG A 19 4.60 -11.13 0.95
CA ARG A 19 3.25 -10.92 0.45
C ARG A 19 3.24 -9.65 -0.41
N HIS A 20 3.24 -9.81 -1.72
CA HIS A 20 3.18 -8.69 -2.66
C HIS A 20 1.75 -8.18 -2.85
N PHE A 21 1.61 -6.89 -3.16
CA PHE A 21 0.37 -6.24 -3.59
C PHE A 21 0.55 -5.78 -5.05
N LEU A 22 0.40 -6.72 -5.99
CA LEU A 22 0.67 -6.49 -7.42
C LEU A 22 -0.59 -6.05 -8.18
N ASP A 23 -1.73 -6.62 -7.85
CA ASP A 23 -3.03 -6.28 -8.40
C ASP A 23 -4.14 -6.79 -7.46
N LEU A 24 -5.39 -6.42 -7.71
CA LEU A 24 -6.51 -6.83 -6.86
C LEU A 24 -6.84 -8.31 -7.02
N ASP A 25 -6.75 -8.86 -8.23
CA ASP A 25 -7.00 -10.28 -8.52
C ASP A 25 -5.92 -11.23 -7.98
N ALA A 26 -4.77 -10.69 -7.59
CA ALA A 26 -3.70 -11.42 -6.91
C ALA A 26 -3.99 -11.67 -5.42
N LEU A 27 -5.07 -11.10 -4.86
CA LEU A 27 -5.44 -11.26 -3.47
C LEU A 27 -6.86 -11.80 -3.30
N PRO A 28 -7.12 -12.63 -2.27
CA PRO A 28 -8.48 -13.01 -1.91
C PRO A 28 -9.32 -11.79 -1.56
N THR A 29 -10.59 -11.77 -1.94
CA THR A 29 -11.54 -10.69 -1.61
C THR A 29 -11.58 -10.37 -0.11
N ALA A 30 -11.49 -11.39 0.75
CA ALA A 30 -11.43 -11.21 2.20
C ALA A 30 -10.21 -10.39 2.64
N GLU A 31 -9.08 -10.50 1.94
CA GLU A 31 -7.90 -9.69 2.24
C GLU A 31 -8.09 -8.24 1.82
N LEU A 32 -8.64 -8.01 0.63
CA LEU A 32 -8.98 -6.66 0.17
C LEU A 32 -9.94 -5.97 1.14
N ARG A 33 -10.95 -6.71 1.64
CA ARG A 33 -11.86 -6.22 2.68
C ARG A 33 -11.12 -5.84 3.96
N ARG A 34 -10.20 -6.68 4.46
CA ARG A 34 -9.36 -6.37 5.63
C ARG A 34 -8.56 -5.09 5.44
N ILE A 35 -7.99 -4.88 4.25
CA ILE A 35 -7.24 -3.64 3.93
C ILE A 35 -8.17 -2.42 4.02
N LEU A 36 -9.38 -2.49 3.45
CA LEU A 36 -10.34 -1.38 3.49
C LEU A 36 -10.82 -1.08 4.91
N ASP A 37 -11.18 -2.10 5.69
CA ASP A 37 -11.64 -1.92 7.08
C ASP A 37 -10.55 -1.29 7.94
N PHE A 38 -9.30 -1.71 7.72
CA PHE A 38 -8.15 -1.12 8.39
C PHE A 38 -7.91 0.33 7.94
N ALA A 39 -8.08 0.65 6.66
CA ALA A 39 -7.99 2.02 6.15
C ALA A 39 -9.04 2.94 6.78
N HIS A 40 -10.30 2.49 6.91
CA HIS A 40 -11.36 3.22 7.63
C HIS A 40 -10.99 3.47 9.09
N ALA A 41 -10.50 2.44 9.79
CA ALA A 41 -10.05 2.57 11.17
C ALA A 41 -8.91 3.58 11.33
N LEU A 42 -7.90 3.52 10.45
CA LEU A 42 -6.79 4.49 10.44
C LEU A 42 -7.26 5.91 10.15
N LYS A 43 -8.18 6.09 9.19
CA LYS A 43 -8.75 7.41 8.88
C LYS A 43 -9.52 8.00 10.07
N ALA A 44 -10.30 7.19 10.79
CA ALA A 44 -11.01 7.61 11.99
C ALA A 44 -10.04 8.02 13.12
N ARG A 45 -8.99 7.22 13.36
CA ARG A 45 -7.94 7.55 14.35
C ARG A 45 -7.20 8.84 13.99
N ARG A 46 -6.85 9.01 12.71
CA ARG A 46 -6.23 10.24 12.20
C ARG A 46 -7.12 11.46 12.44
N ALA A 47 -8.43 11.34 12.23
CA ALA A 47 -9.39 12.41 12.50
C ALA A 47 -9.53 12.74 13.99
N ALA A 48 -9.31 11.76 14.87
CA ALA A 48 -9.24 11.94 16.32
C ALA A 48 -7.87 12.49 16.81
N GLY A 49 -6.92 12.76 15.91
CA GLY A 49 -5.58 13.23 16.25
C GLY A 49 -4.60 12.13 16.66
N GLU A 50 -4.99 10.86 16.52
CA GLU A 50 -4.12 9.72 16.84
C GLU A 50 -3.29 9.27 15.62
N ARG A 51 -2.00 9.02 15.85
CA ARG A 51 -1.05 8.51 14.85
C ARG A 51 -0.18 7.40 15.46
N PRO A 52 -0.73 6.18 15.61
CA PRO A 52 0.02 5.06 16.18
C PRO A 52 1.21 4.69 15.28
N PRO A 53 2.42 4.46 15.84
CA PRO A 53 3.62 4.17 15.05
C PRO A 53 3.66 2.69 14.61
N LEU A 54 2.66 2.24 13.86
CA LEU A 54 2.50 0.84 13.44
C LEU A 54 3.63 0.33 12.53
N LEU A 55 4.35 1.25 11.88
CA LEU A 55 5.50 1.01 11.03
C LEU A 55 6.78 1.62 11.64
N GLY A 56 6.83 1.77 12.97
CA GLY A 56 7.98 2.28 13.71
C GLY A 56 9.30 1.65 13.24
N GLY A 57 10.21 2.47 12.72
CA GLY A 57 11.54 2.03 12.24
C GLY A 57 11.54 1.25 10.92
N ARG A 58 10.40 1.13 10.23
CA ARG A 58 10.29 0.48 8.92
C ARG A 58 10.57 1.47 7.79
N THR A 59 11.20 0.98 6.73
CA THR A 59 11.60 1.78 5.58
C THR A 59 10.93 1.29 4.29
N LEU A 60 10.34 2.21 3.51
CA LEU A 60 9.77 1.96 2.19
C LEU A 60 10.65 2.58 1.10
N ALA A 61 11.19 1.76 0.19
CA ALA A 61 11.75 2.25 -1.07
C ALA A 61 10.64 2.59 -2.06
N MET A 62 10.70 3.76 -2.69
CA MET A 62 9.74 4.22 -3.69
C MET A 62 10.45 4.47 -5.02
N ILE A 63 10.23 3.58 -5.99
CA ILE A 63 10.79 3.65 -7.34
C ILE A 63 9.78 4.30 -8.28
N PHE A 64 10.20 5.33 -9.02
CA PHE A 64 9.36 6.00 -10.01
C PHE A 64 10.03 6.01 -11.38
N GLU A 65 9.50 5.33 -12.40
CA GLU A 65 9.96 5.53 -13.78
C GLU A 65 9.48 6.87 -14.36
N LYS A 66 8.35 7.36 -13.85
CA LYS A 66 7.78 8.68 -14.20
C LYS A 66 7.36 9.42 -12.93
N PRO A 67 7.65 10.73 -12.84
CA PRO A 67 7.23 11.54 -11.70
C PRO A 67 5.74 11.44 -11.39
N SER A 68 5.38 11.40 -10.12
CA SER A 68 3.98 11.54 -9.68
C SER A 68 3.85 12.16 -8.31
N THR A 69 3.29 13.37 -8.25
CA THR A 69 3.09 14.09 -7.00
C THR A 69 2.12 13.36 -6.07
N ARG A 70 0.97 12.89 -6.59
CA ARG A 70 -0.08 12.26 -5.76
C ARG A 70 0.40 10.94 -5.15
N THR A 71 0.98 10.05 -5.95
CA THR A 71 1.50 8.78 -5.45
C THR A 71 2.64 9.01 -4.46
N ARG A 72 3.60 9.88 -4.78
CA ARG A 72 4.72 10.19 -3.87
C ARG A 72 4.24 10.73 -2.53
N VAL A 73 3.44 11.80 -2.54
CA VAL A 73 2.99 12.47 -1.31
C VAL A 73 2.12 11.54 -0.46
N SER A 74 1.23 10.75 -1.07
CA SER A 74 0.35 9.85 -0.32
C SER A 74 1.10 8.72 0.39
N PHE A 75 2.04 8.05 -0.29
CA PHE A 75 2.86 7.02 0.33
C PHE A 75 3.82 7.58 1.38
N GLU A 76 4.46 8.71 1.10
CA GLU A 76 5.41 9.35 2.02
C GLU A 76 4.71 9.82 3.30
N VAL A 77 3.57 10.50 3.20
CA VAL A 77 2.76 10.90 4.36
C VAL A 77 2.24 9.67 5.11
N GLY A 78 1.76 8.65 4.40
CA GLY A 78 1.28 7.41 5.03
C GLY A 78 2.36 6.70 5.85
N MET A 79 3.58 6.57 5.30
CA MET A 79 4.71 6.00 6.03
C MET A 79 5.08 6.82 7.26
N ASN A 80 5.20 8.14 7.09
CA ASN A 80 5.59 9.04 8.18
C ASN A 80 4.56 9.08 9.32
N GLU A 81 3.26 9.12 8.99
CA GLU A 81 2.18 9.10 10.00
C GLU A 81 2.12 7.76 10.77
N LEU A 82 2.58 6.67 10.16
CA LEU A 82 2.68 5.37 10.81
C LEU A 82 4.04 5.14 11.48
N GLY A 83 4.90 6.16 11.59
CA GLY A 83 6.20 6.07 12.28
C GLY A 83 7.32 5.39 11.48
N GLY A 84 7.08 5.11 10.19
CA GLY A 84 8.08 4.63 9.26
C GLY A 84 8.76 5.75 8.49
N SER A 85 9.62 5.39 7.54
CA SER A 85 10.32 6.30 6.64
C SER A 85 10.15 5.86 5.19
N ALA A 86 10.12 6.81 4.26
CA ALA A 86 10.09 6.52 2.83
C ALA A 86 11.31 7.15 2.14
N LEU A 87 11.95 6.40 1.26
CA LEU A 87 13.06 6.88 0.43
C LEU A 87 12.65 6.84 -1.04
N ILE A 88 12.90 7.94 -1.74
CA ILE A 88 12.55 8.08 -3.15
C ILE A 88 13.78 7.74 -3.98
N LEU A 89 13.64 6.79 -4.90
CA LEU A 89 14.63 6.45 -5.90
C LEU A 89 14.18 7.04 -7.23
N ASN A 90 14.74 8.19 -7.57
CA ASN A 90 14.48 8.81 -8.87
C ASN A 90 15.26 8.07 -9.96
N PRO A 91 14.72 7.95 -11.18
CA PRO A 91 15.38 7.28 -12.29
C PRO A 91 16.58 8.06 -12.82
N GLN A 92 16.70 9.34 -12.46
CA GLN A 92 17.90 10.14 -12.73
C GLN A 92 19.06 9.76 -11.79
N ASP A 93 18.74 9.32 -10.57
CA ASP A 93 19.67 9.02 -9.48
C ASP A 93 19.92 7.51 -9.30
N SER A 94 19.03 6.68 -9.86
CA SER A 94 19.07 5.22 -9.79
C SER A 94 19.69 4.61 -11.04
N GLN A 95 20.50 3.55 -10.88
CA GLN A 95 21.05 2.78 -12.01
C GLN A 95 20.04 1.87 -12.70
N LEU A 96 18.77 1.88 -12.27
CA LEU A 96 17.64 1.24 -12.95
C LEU A 96 17.56 1.75 -14.41
N GLY A 97 18.09 0.95 -15.35
CA GLY A 97 18.19 1.29 -16.78
C GLY A 97 19.56 1.80 -17.26
N ARG A 98 20.57 1.94 -16.39
CA ARG A 98 21.97 2.30 -16.76
C ARG A 98 22.97 1.16 -16.56
N GLY A 99 22.51 -0.08 -16.43
CA GLY A 99 23.36 -1.27 -16.38
C GLY A 99 23.00 -2.27 -15.27
N GLU A 100 22.26 -1.86 -14.25
CA GLU A 100 21.72 -2.79 -13.25
C GLU A 100 20.45 -3.47 -13.77
N THR A 101 20.37 -4.80 -13.57
CA THR A 101 19.15 -5.56 -13.87
C THR A 101 18.09 -5.32 -12.80
N ILE A 102 16.81 -5.45 -13.16
CA ILE A 102 15.70 -5.35 -12.19
C ILE A 102 15.88 -6.37 -11.06
N ALA A 103 16.37 -7.58 -11.41
CA ALA A 103 16.70 -8.62 -10.46
C ALA A 103 17.76 -8.19 -9.44
N ASP A 104 18.84 -7.53 -9.87
CA ASP A 104 19.90 -7.07 -8.98
C ASP A 104 19.41 -5.93 -8.09
N THR A 105 18.70 -4.95 -8.64
CA THR A 105 18.08 -3.90 -7.83
C THR A 105 17.14 -4.47 -6.77
N ALA A 106 16.30 -5.46 -7.12
CA ALA A 106 15.41 -6.11 -6.17
C ALA A 106 16.17 -6.76 -5.00
N ARG A 107 17.24 -7.51 -5.30
CA ARG A 107 18.08 -8.18 -4.30
C ARG A 107 18.79 -7.19 -3.39
N VAL A 108 19.35 -6.12 -3.96
CA VAL A 108 20.08 -5.08 -3.21
C VAL A 108 19.13 -4.34 -2.29
N LEU A 109 18.01 -3.82 -2.81
CA LEU A 109 17.04 -3.09 -1.99
C LEU A 109 16.47 -3.95 -0.85
N SER A 110 16.18 -5.23 -1.12
CA SER A 110 15.64 -6.14 -0.10
C SER A 110 16.58 -6.36 1.11
N ARG A 111 17.85 -5.97 1.03
CA ARG A 111 18.79 -6.01 2.17
C ARG A 111 18.75 -4.76 3.05
N TYR A 112 18.14 -3.68 2.57
CA TYR A 112 18.16 -2.37 3.23
C TYR A 112 16.78 -1.89 3.67
N VAL A 113 15.71 -2.29 3.00
CA VAL A 113 14.35 -1.77 3.24
C VAL A 113 13.38 -2.87 3.64
N ASP A 114 12.25 -2.49 4.22
CA ASP A 114 11.20 -3.41 4.66
C ASP A 114 10.12 -3.64 3.60
N ALA A 115 10.00 -2.74 2.61
CA ALA A 115 9.09 -2.87 1.48
C ALA A 115 9.57 -2.02 0.29
N ILE A 116 9.10 -2.37 -0.91
CA ILE A 116 9.35 -1.62 -2.14
C ILE A 116 8.01 -1.27 -2.79
N MET A 117 7.79 0.00 -3.10
CA MET A 117 6.73 0.45 -4.00
C MET A 117 7.36 0.82 -5.33
N ILE A 118 6.78 0.35 -6.43
CA ILE A 118 7.22 0.71 -7.78
C ILE A 118 6.06 1.28 -8.59
N ARG A 119 6.34 2.40 -9.24
CA ARG A 119 5.53 2.96 -10.32
C ARG A 119 6.31 2.86 -11.61
N CYS A 120 5.97 1.87 -12.41
CA CYS A 120 6.61 1.58 -13.69
C CYS A 120 5.57 1.58 -14.82
N HIS A 121 6.03 1.49 -16.04
CA HIS A 121 5.16 1.45 -17.20
C HIS A 121 4.75 0.03 -17.57
N ALA A 122 5.74 -0.86 -17.68
CA ALA A 122 5.56 -2.27 -18.02
C ALA A 122 5.17 -3.08 -16.77
N HIS A 123 4.22 -4.00 -16.92
CA HIS A 123 3.82 -4.89 -15.83
C HIS A 123 4.89 -5.96 -15.57
N GLU A 124 5.66 -6.29 -16.61
CA GLU A 124 6.77 -7.23 -16.59
C GLU A 124 7.86 -6.76 -15.61
N THR A 125 8.19 -5.46 -15.63
CA THR A 125 9.12 -4.83 -14.67
C THR A 125 8.66 -5.04 -13.22
N LEU A 126 7.36 -4.84 -12.95
CA LEU A 126 6.78 -5.05 -11.62
C LEU A 126 6.90 -6.52 -11.20
N THR A 127 6.55 -7.45 -12.08
CA THR A 127 6.58 -8.89 -11.78
C THR A 127 7.99 -9.43 -11.62
N GLU A 128 8.95 -8.96 -12.42
CA GLU A 128 10.37 -9.32 -12.31
C GLU A 128 10.95 -8.80 -10.99
N LEU A 129 10.64 -7.56 -10.62
CA LEU A 129 11.04 -6.99 -9.33
C LEU A 129 10.50 -7.83 -8.17
N ALA A 130 9.20 -8.18 -8.22
CA ALA A 130 8.57 -9.01 -7.19
C ALA A 130 9.18 -10.42 -7.09
N ALA A 131 9.49 -11.05 -8.23
CA ALA A 131 10.08 -12.38 -8.27
C ALA A 131 11.48 -12.46 -7.63
N HIS A 132 12.21 -11.35 -7.59
CA HIS A 132 13.58 -11.28 -7.05
C HIS A 132 13.69 -10.56 -5.70
N ALA A 133 12.62 -9.92 -5.23
CA ALA A 133 12.57 -9.26 -3.93
C ALA A 133 12.31 -10.26 -2.80
N SER A 134 13.02 -10.10 -1.68
CA SER A 134 12.73 -10.84 -0.44
C SER A 134 11.84 -10.05 0.53
N VAL A 135 11.34 -8.89 0.10
CA VAL A 135 10.42 -8.01 0.83
C VAL A 135 9.16 -7.72 0.02
N PRO A 136 8.03 -7.33 0.64
CA PRO A 136 6.81 -6.97 -0.08
C PRO A 136 7.05 -5.93 -1.18
N VAL A 137 6.42 -6.18 -2.33
CA VAL A 137 6.40 -5.25 -3.47
C VAL A 137 4.99 -4.74 -3.68
N ILE A 138 4.83 -3.43 -3.82
CA ILE A 138 3.56 -2.74 -3.98
C ILE A 138 3.51 -2.08 -5.36
N ASN A 139 2.49 -2.41 -6.14
CA ASN A 139 2.22 -1.76 -7.41
C ASN A 139 1.63 -0.36 -7.19
N GLY A 140 2.47 0.66 -7.35
CA GLY A 140 2.07 2.06 -7.27
C GLY A 140 1.33 2.55 -8.52
N LEU A 141 1.59 1.95 -9.69
CA LEU A 141 0.84 2.05 -10.95
C LEU A 141 1.65 1.31 -12.05
N THR A 142 0.94 0.61 -12.93
CA THR A 142 1.44 0.17 -14.25
C THR A 142 0.50 0.66 -15.37
N ARG A 143 0.86 0.47 -16.64
CA ARG A 143 -0.12 0.65 -17.74
C ARG A 143 -1.30 -0.31 -17.66
N ARG A 144 -1.11 -1.49 -17.05
CA ARG A 144 -2.12 -2.53 -16.95
C ARG A 144 -3.14 -2.21 -15.86
N SER A 145 -2.68 -1.73 -14.70
CA SER A 145 -3.54 -1.55 -13.53
C SER A 145 -3.01 -0.52 -12.53
N HIS A 146 -3.93 0.01 -11.71
CA HIS A 146 -3.62 0.93 -10.62
C HIS A 146 -4.36 0.52 -9.33
N PRO A 147 -3.95 -0.57 -8.67
CA PRO A 147 -4.73 -1.20 -7.60
C PRO A 147 -4.90 -0.29 -6.38
N CYS A 148 -3.89 0.52 -6.01
CA CYS A 148 -4.03 1.48 -4.91
C CYS A 148 -5.12 2.53 -5.16
N GLN A 149 -5.27 3.02 -6.40
CA GLN A 149 -6.32 3.98 -6.74
C GLN A 149 -7.70 3.32 -6.65
N LEU A 150 -7.85 2.09 -7.17
CA LEU A 150 -9.10 1.36 -7.08
C LEU A 150 -9.54 1.11 -5.62
N MET A 151 -8.60 0.78 -4.74
CA MET A 151 -8.89 0.64 -3.30
C MET A 151 -9.34 1.98 -2.67
N ALA A 152 -8.70 3.09 -3.03
CA ALA A 152 -9.09 4.42 -2.55
C ALA A 152 -10.46 4.85 -3.09
N ASP A 153 -10.77 4.53 -4.34
CA ASP A 153 -12.07 4.80 -4.96
C ASP A 153 -13.17 3.99 -4.29
N LEU A 154 -12.92 2.70 -4.01
CA LEU A 154 -13.88 1.85 -3.30
C LEU A 154 -14.13 2.33 -1.86
N MET A 155 -13.07 2.71 -1.13
CA MET A 155 -13.21 3.34 0.19
C MET A 155 -14.08 4.61 0.11
N THR A 156 -13.86 5.45 -0.91
CA THR A 156 -14.64 6.66 -1.13
C THR A 156 -16.11 6.34 -1.41
N LEU A 157 -16.39 5.36 -2.26
CA LEU A 157 -17.76 4.91 -2.54
C LEU A 157 -18.48 4.43 -1.28
N GLU A 158 -17.81 3.64 -0.43
CA GLU A 158 -18.38 3.19 0.85
C GLU A 158 -18.74 4.36 1.76
N GLU A 159 -17.90 5.39 1.83
CA GLU A 159 -18.15 6.59 2.63
C GLU A 159 -19.34 7.39 2.09
N GLN A 160 -19.41 7.61 0.77
CA GLN A 160 -20.48 8.40 0.18
C GLN A 160 -21.83 7.68 0.22
N VAL A 161 -21.85 6.36 -0.06
CA VAL A 161 -23.07 5.56 -0.05
C VAL A 161 -23.53 5.24 1.38
N GLY A 162 -22.60 5.00 2.30
CA GLY A 162 -22.90 4.81 3.72
C GLY A 162 -23.43 6.08 4.39
N ALA A 163 -22.88 7.25 4.04
CA ALA A 163 -23.40 8.55 4.50
C ALA A 163 -24.80 8.85 3.94
N GLY A 164 -25.05 8.53 2.66
CA GLY A 164 -26.34 8.76 2.01
C GLY A 164 -27.50 7.93 2.56
N GLN A 165 -27.23 6.74 3.12
CA GLN A 165 -28.25 5.90 3.75
C GLN A 165 -28.60 6.35 5.18
N SER A 166 -27.71 7.06 5.87
CA SER A 166 -27.96 7.62 7.20
C SER A 166 -28.87 8.86 7.18
N GLY A 167 -29.23 9.36 5.99
CA GLY A 167 -30.06 10.56 5.79
C GLY A 167 -31.43 10.33 5.13
N ARG A 168 -31.83 9.10 4.81
CA ARG A 168 -33.18 8.83 4.30
C ARG A 168 -34.13 8.51 5.46
N PRO A 169 -35.17 9.34 5.74
CA PRO A 169 -36.22 8.92 6.65
C PRO A 169 -36.84 7.64 6.08
N SER A 170 -36.88 6.59 6.90
CA SER A 170 -37.62 5.39 6.61
C SER A 170 -39.09 5.77 6.40
N HIS A 171 -39.51 5.84 5.14
CA HIS A 171 -40.94 5.87 4.83
C HIS A 171 -41.55 4.62 5.44
N ARG A 172 -42.31 4.80 6.53
CA ARG A 172 -43.22 3.79 7.06
C ARG A 172 -44.11 3.34 5.91
N LEU A 173 -43.93 2.10 5.43
CA LEU A 173 -45.05 1.34 4.88
C LEU A 173 -45.86 0.85 6.09
N GLY A 174 -46.92 1.58 6.39
CA GLY A 174 -47.97 1.15 7.31
C GLY A 174 -49.26 0.99 6.53
N ARG A 175 -49.65 -0.28 6.35
CA ARG A 175 -50.99 -0.80 6.01
C ARG A 175 -51.58 -0.48 4.64
#